data_AF-A0A6P0LP37-F1
#
_entry.id   AF-A0A6P0LP37-F1
#
_cell.length_a   1.000
_cell.length_b   1.000
_cell.length_c   1.000
_cell.angle_alpha   90.00
_cell.angle_beta   90.00
_cell.angle_gamma   90.00
#
_symmetry.space_group_name_H-M   'P 1'
#
loop_
_entity.id
_entity.type
_entity.pdbx_description
1 polymer ?
#
loop_
_entity_poly.entity_id
_entity_poly.type
_entity_poly.pdbx_seq_one_letter_code
_entity_poly.pdbx_strand_id
1 'polypeptide(L)'
;LGNNQLSVKALSLLQPYQPSLSVTWLFQKAMSVGVNQKIPSDRINQLLSAVFEEMQNLGEPVLKPFLQDVVQFSGLTKTLLKTNFSHPILVIKLIPQLGLFSLLDWMVHYINLGIYAVLFAISPMLEPLLNYLPHKYLYYWHRWVDAWKYGSGADHSER
;
A
#
# COMPACT_ATOMS: atom_id res chain seq x y z
N LEU A 1 23.67 -11.81 -30.82
CA LEU A 1 22.35 -11.14 -30.90
C LEU A 1 22.03 -10.57 -29.51
N GLY A 2 22.32 -9.29 -29.31
CA GLY A 2 22.21 -8.63 -28.00
C GLY A 2 20.75 -8.45 -27.58
N ASN A 3 20.41 -8.91 -26.37
CA ASN A 3 19.11 -8.64 -25.78
C ASN A 3 18.98 -7.13 -25.53
N ASN A 4 17.97 -6.48 -26.12
CA ASN A 4 17.72 -5.03 -25.99
C ASN A 4 17.07 -4.67 -24.63
N GLN A 5 17.74 -5.05 -23.53
CA GLN A 5 17.37 -4.79 -22.14
C GLN A 5 17.71 -3.35 -21.69
N LEU A 6 18.23 -2.53 -22.60
CA LEU A 6 18.49 -1.09 -22.41
C LEU A 6 17.47 -0.20 -23.14
N SER A 7 16.43 -0.79 -23.73
CA SER A 7 15.33 -0.01 -24.31
C SER A 7 14.58 0.77 -23.22
N VAL A 8 14.04 1.94 -23.59
CA VAL A 8 13.24 2.78 -22.67
C VAL A 8 12.14 1.98 -21.98
N LYS A 9 11.47 1.07 -22.69
CA LYS A 9 10.43 0.19 -22.15
C LYS A 9 10.94 -0.84 -21.14
N ALA A 10 12.16 -1.33 -21.30
CA ALA A 10 12.77 -2.23 -20.33
C ALA A 10 13.16 -1.46 -19.06
N LEU A 11 13.78 -0.30 -19.23
CA LEU A 11 14.20 0.56 -18.11
C LEU A 11 13.02 1.12 -17.31
N SER A 12 11.89 1.41 -17.94
CA SER A 12 10.70 1.90 -17.22
C SER A 12 10.15 0.89 -16.20
N LEU A 13 10.47 -0.41 -16.33
CA LEU A 13 10.06 -1.43 -15.36
C LEU A 13 10.89 -1.40 -14.07
N LEU A 14 11.97 -0.62 -14.01
CA LEU A 14 12.80 -0.45 -12.81
C LEU A 14 12.14 0.44 -11.76
N GLN A 15 11.21 1.30 -12.17
CA GLN A 15 10.44 2.18 -11.29
C GLN A 15 8.95 1.90 -11.45
N PRO A 16 8.48 0.73 -11.01
CA PRO A 16 7.08 0.36 -11.15
C PRO A 16 6.20 1.24 -10.26
N TYR A 17 4.91 1.23 -10.57
CA TYR A 17 3.87 1.75 -9.69
C TYR A 17 3.93 1.06 -8.31
N GLN A 18 3.81 1.85 -7.24
CA GLN A 18 3.93 1.40 -5.85
C GLN A 18 2.63 1.64 -5.06
N PRO A 19 1.67 0.70 -5.10
CA PRO A 19 0.41 0.81 -4.36
C PRO A 19 0.59 1.08 -2.87
N SER A 20 1.59 0.46 -2.23
CA SER A 20 1.95 0.65 -0.82
C SER A 20 2.21 2.11 -0.46
N LEU A 21 2.85 2.87 -1.36
CA LEU A 21 3.04 4.31 -1.21
C LEU A 21 1.78 5.09 -1.58
N SER A 22 1.09 4.73 -2.66
CA SER A 22 -0.08 5.48 -3.14
C SER A 22 -1.23 5.49 -2.14
N VAL A 23 -1.44 4.40 -1.39
CA VAL A 23 -2.49 4.36 -0.35
C VAL A 23 -2.22 5.30 0.83
N THR A 24 -0.97 5.73 1.05
CA THR A 24 -0.60 6.61 2.18
C THR A 24 -1.16 8.02 2.04
N TRP A 25 -1.39 8.47 0.80
CA TRP A 25 -1.87 9.82 0.52
C TRP A 25 -3.22 10.11 1.19
N LEU A 26 -4.13 9.12 1.28
CA LEU A 26 -5.41 9.32 1.96
C LEU A 26 -5.22 9.55 3.46
N PHE A 27 -4.23 8.90 4.09
CA PHE A 27 -3.91 9.15 5.49
C PHE A 27 -3.36 10.56 5.66
N GLN A 28 -2.45 11.00 4.78
CA GLN A 28 -1.94 12.37 4.79
C GLN A 28 -3.08 13.39 4.65
N LYS A 29 -4.04 13.13 3.74
CA LYS A 29 -5.24 13.97 3.59
C LYS A 29 -6.08 14.00 4.86
N ALA A 30 -6.31 12.86 5.51
CA ALA A 30 -7.05 12.76 6.77
C ALA A 30 -6.36 13.52 7.93
N MET A 31 -5.03 13.55 7.93
CA MET A 31 -4.18 14.24 8.90
C MET A 31 -3.89 15.69 8.53
N SER A 32 -4.52 16.24 7.50
CA SER A 32 -4.32 17.62 7.03
C SER A 32 -5.62 18.43 7.09
N VAL A 33 -5.49 19.75 7.12
CA VAL A 33 -6.62 20.69 7.08
C VAL A 33 -6.58 21.46 5.78
N GLY A 34 -7.65 21.39 4.99
CA GLY A 34 -7.77 22.21 3.78
C GLY A 34 -7.95 23.69 4.11
N VAL A 35 -7.47 24.59 3.25
CA VAL A 35 -7.49 26.06 3.45
C VAL A 35 -8.87 26.61 3.83
N ASN A 36 -9.95 26.03 3.30
CA ASN A 36 -11.33 26.45 3.56
C ASN A 36 -12.12 25.47 4.46
N GLN A 37 -11.46 24.49 5.09
CA GLN A 37 -12.11 23.53 5.96
C GLN A 37 -12.03 23.99 7.42
N LYS A 38 -13.19 24.03 8.10
CA LYS A 38 -13.27 24.22 9.55
C LYS A 38 -13.46 22.86 10.21
N ILE A 39 -12.40 22.34 10.82
CA ILE A 39 -12.46 21.13 11.63
C ILE A 39 -12.17 21.47 13.10
N PRO A 40 -12.73 20.72 14.07
CA PRO A 40 -12.32 20.82 15.47
C PRO A 40 -10.80 20.63 15.62
N SER A 41 -10.17 21.42 16.50
CA SER A 41 -8.72 21.44 16.69
C SER A 41 -8.13 20.11 17.18
N ASP A 42 -8.95 19.28 17.84
CA ASP A 42 -8.60 17.98 18.39
C ASP A 42 -8.87 16.81 17.43
N ARG A 43 -9.51 17.04 16.28
CA ARG A 43 -9.93 15.96 15.37
C ARG A 43 -8.76 15.09 14.90
N ILE A 44 -7.66 15.70 14.48
CA ILE A 44 -6.49 14.96 13.98
C ILE A 44 -5.89 14.11 15.10
N ASN A 45 -5.77 14.67 16.30
CA ASN A 45 -5.26 13.94 17.46
C ASN A 45 -6.17 12.77 17.82
N GLN A 46 -7.50 12.97 17.84
CA GLN A 46 -8.46 11.88 18.06
C GLN A 46 -8.35 10.77 17.01
N LEU A 47 -8.21 11.13 15.73
CA LEU A 47 -8.01 10.18 14.64
C LEU A 47 -6.72 9.38 14.83
N LEU A 48 -5.60 10.06 15.05
CA LEU A 48 -4.31 9.42 15.24
C LEU A 48 -4.32 8.51 16.47
N SER A 49 -4.81 8.99 17.61
CA SER A 49 -4.90 8.20 18.84
C SER A 49 -5.73 6.93 18.63
N ALA A 50 -6.92 7.03 18.02
CA ALA A 50 -7.77 5.86 17.76
C ALA A 50 -7.12 4.86 16.79
N VAL A 51 -6.46 5.34 15.73
CA VAL A 51 -5.80 4.45 14.76
C VAL A 51 -4.59 3.76 15.39
N PHE A 52 -3.75 4.49 16.15
CA PHE A 52 -2.60 3.90 16.83
C PHE A 52 -3.00 2.94 17.96
N GLU A 53 -4.05 3.25 18.72
CA GLU A 53 -4.61 2.35 19.71
C GLU A 53 -5.04 1.03 19.07
N GLU A 54 -5.73 1.08 17.93
CA GLU A 54 -6.14 -0.14 17.25
C GLU A 54 -4.99 -0.90 16.59
N MET A 55 -3.97 -0.22 16.07
CA MET A 55 -2.74 -0.88 15.63
C MET A 55 -2.01 -1.57 16.78
N GLN A 56 -1.96 -0.93 17.96
CA GLN A 56 -1.38 -1.51 19.16
C GLN A 56 -2.14 -2.77 19.59
N ASN A 57 -3.48 -2.74 19.53
CA ASN A 57 -4.34 -3.90 19.81
C ASN A 57 -4.15 -5.05 18.79
N LEU A 58 -3.80 -4.72 17.55
CA LEU A 58 -3.48 -5.70 16.49
C LEU A 58 -2.05 -6.26 16.59
N GLY A 59 -1.19 -5.60 17.37
CA GLY A 59 0.17 -6.04 17.72
C GLY A 59 1.27 -5.63 16.74
N GLU A 60 2.50 -6.05 17.07
CA GLU A 60 3.74 -5.73 16.35
C GLU A 60 3.69 -5.96 14.83
N PRO A 61 3.09 -7.04 14.28
CA PRO A 61 3.03 -7.25 12.82
C PRO A 61 2.25 -6.18 12.05
N VAL A 62 1.45 -5.35 12.74
CA VAL A 62 0.73 -4.22 12.14
C VAL A 62 1.40 -2.91 12.51
N LEU A 63 1.68 -2.70 13.80
CA LEU A 63 2.21 -1.43 14.29
C LEU A 63 3.63 -1.13 13.81
N LYS A 64 4.54 -2.11 13.87
CA LYS A 64 5.96 -1.87 13.56
C LYS A 64 6.20 -1.48 12.10
N PRO A 65 5.66 -2.19 11.08
CA PRO A 65 5.80 -1.76 9.69
C PRO A 65 5.22 -0.37 9.46
N PHE A 66 4.07 -0.06 10.05
CA PHE A 66 3.44 1.26 9.91
C PHE A 66 4.32 2.39 10.44
N LEU A 67 4.96 2.20 11.61
CA LEU A 67 5.91 3.17 12.18
C LEU A 67 7.17 3.37 11.32
N GLN A 68 7.48 2.44 10.42
CA GLN A 68 8.57 2.52 9.46
C GLN A 68 8.11 3.04 8.09
N ASP A 69 6.92 3.63 8.03
CA ASP A 69 6.25 4.10 6.80
C ASP A 69 6.01 2.98 5.77
N VAL A 70 5.90 1.72 6.22
CA VAL A 70 5.61 0.56 5.37
C VAL A 70 4.15 0.14 5.53
N VAL A 71 3.36 0.41 4.49
CA VAL A 71 1.96 -0.02 4.43
C VAL A 71 1.85 -1.33 3.67
N GLN A 72 1.35 -2.35 4.36
CA GLN A 72 1.05 -3.66 3.79
C GLN A 72 -0.45 -3.89 3.72
N PHE A 73 -0.91 -4.65 2.74
CA PHE A 73 -2.34 -4.93 2.54
C PHE A 73 -3.00 -5.51 3.80
N SER A 74 -2.40 -6.52 4.42
CA SER A 74 -2.98 -7.21 5.58
C SER A 74 -3.06 -6.30 6.82
N GLY A 75 -1.99 -5.57 7.11
CA GLY A 75 -1.95 -4.60 8.21
C GLY A 75 -3.00 -3.50 8.01
N LEU A 76 -3.01 -2.89 6.83
CA LEU A 76 -3.99 -1.85 6.49
C LEU A 76 -5.43 -2.35 6.59
N THR A 77 -5.74 -3.50 6.01
CA THR A 77 -7.09 -4.09 6.05
C THR A 77 -7.55 -4.31 7.49
N LYS A 78 -6.69 -4.90 8.33
CA LYS A 78 -7.00 -5.16 9.74
C LYS A 78 -7.26 -3.87 10.50
N THR A 79 -6.40 -2.86 10.32
CA THR A 79 -6.58 -1.55 10.95
C THR A 79 -7.88 -0.89 10.51
N LEU A 80 -8.16 -0.81 9.21
CA LEU A 80 -9.38 -0.18 8.71
C LEU A 80 -10.64 -0.85 9.24
N LEU A 81 -10.70 -2.19 9.21
CA LEU A 81 -11.82 -2.94 9.75
C LEU A 81 -11.97 -2.71 11.25
N LYS A 82 -10.87 -2.84 12.00
CA LYS A 82 -10.89 -2.68 13.46
C LYS A 82 -11.31 -1.27 13.87
N THR A 83 -10.73 -0.24 13.27
CA THR A 83 -11.11 1.15 13.52
C THR A 83 -12.55 1.44 13.10
N ASN A 84 -13.04 0.86 12.00
CA ASN A 84 -14.44 1.02 11.60
C ASN A 84 -15.42 0.37 12.59
N PHE A 85 -15.06 -0.78 13.19
CA PHE A 85 -15.89 -1.42 14.20
C PHE A 85 -15.83 -0.74 15.57
N SER A 86 -14.65 -0.34 16.03
CA SER A 86 -14.47 0.30 17.35
C SER A 86 -14.86 1.79 17.36
N HIS A 87 -14.62 2.50 16.26
CA HIS A 87 -14.81 3.95 16.15
C HIS A 87 -15.61 4.35 14.89
N PRO A 88 -16.83 3.80 14.67
CA PRO A 88 -17.60 4.04 13.44
C PRO A 88 -17.94 5.52 13.22
N ILE A 89 -18.23 6.26 14.30
CA ILE A 89 -18.53 7.68 14.25
C ILE A 89 -17.32 8.48 13.75
N LEU A 90 -16.11 8.08 14.14
CA LEU A 90 -14.88 8.72 13.72
C LEU A 90 -14.67 8.55 12.22
N VAL A 91 -14.86 7.33 11.70
CA VAL A 91 -14.75 7.03 10.26
C VAL A 91 -15.77 7.82 9.43
N ILE A 92 -17.04 7.86 9.87
CA ILE A 92 -18.10 8.62 9.17
C ILE A 92 -17.75 10.11 9.09
N LYS A 93 -17.18 10.68 10.15
CA LYS A 93 -16.76 12.11 10.18
C LYS A 93 -15.64 12.44 9.20
N LEU A 94 -14.87 11.45 8.72
CA LEU A 94 -13.81 11.66 7.73
C LEU A 94 -14.35 11.81 6.32
N ILE A 95 -15.49 11.19 5.99
CA ILE A 95 -16.07 11.21 4.63
C ILE A 95 -16.19 12.62 4.04
N PRO A 96 -16.77 13.63 4.74
CA PRO A 96 -16.86 14.99 4.19
C PRO A 96 -15.50 15.69 4.05
N GLN A 97 -14.51 15.34 4.89
CA GLN A 97 -13.15 15.91 4.84
C GLN A 97 -12.34 15.33 3.68
N LEU A 98 -12.45 14.02 3.46
CA LEU A 98 -11.73 13.29 2.42
C LEU A 98 -12.38 13.51 1.04
N GLY A 99 -13.71 13.58 1.00
CA GLY A 99 -14.48 13.67 -0.23
C GLY A 99 -14.65 12.31 -0.92
N LEU A 100 -15.86 12.06 -1.43
CA LEU A 100 -16.23 10.76 -2.00
C LEU A 100 -15.35 10.37 -3.21
N PHE A 101 -15.02 11.34 -4.09
CA PHE A 101 -14.15 11.08 -5.24
C PHE A 101 -12.75 10.62 -4.82
N SER A 102 -12.17 11.22 -3.79
CA SER A 102 -10.85 10.81 -3.28
C SER A 102 -10.88 9.44 -2.60
N LEU A 103 -12.00 9.09 -1.96
CA LEU A 103 -12.18 7.74 -1.43
C LEU A 103 -12.24 6.71 -2.56
N LEU A 104 -12.99 6.99 -3.63
CA LEU A 104 -13.09 6.11 -4.80
C LEU A 104 -11.74 5.94 -5.50
N ASP A 105 -11.00 7.03 -5.69
CA ASP A 105 -9.64 7.03 -6.24
C ASP A 105 -8.69 6.17 -5.39
N TRP A 106 -8.73 6.38 -4.07
CA TRP A 106 -7.93 5.58 -3.12
C TRP A 106 -8.30 4.09 -3.14
N MET A 107 -9.56 3.71 -3.35
CA MET A 107 -9.94 2.30 -3.46
C MET A 107 -9.22 1.59 -4.61
N VAL A 108 -8.92 2.29 -5.70
CA VAL A 108 -8.14 1.73 -6.81
C VAL A 108 -6.73 1.36 -6.34
N HIS A 109 -6.09 2.25 -5.57
CA HIS A 109 -4.78 1.98 -4.98
C HIS A 109 -4.82 0.83 -3.97
N TYR A 110 -5.85 0.79 -3.12
CA TYR A 110 -6.06 -0.27 -2.14
C TYR A 110 -6.26 -1.66 -2.80
N ILE A 111 -7.07 -1.73 -3.87
CA ILE A 111 -7.27 -2.98 -4.62
C ILE A 111 -5.96 -3.42 -5.26
N ASN A 112 -5.22 -2.51 -5.89
CA ASN A 112 -3.92 -2.82 -6.47
C ASN A 112 -2.91 -3.30 -5.42
N LEU A 113 -2.93 -2.73 -4.21
CA LEU A 113 -2.10 -3.19 -3.10
C LEU A 113 -2.40 -4.65 -2.74
N GLY A 114 -3.68 -5.03 -2.69
CA GLY A 114 -4.10 -6.41 -2.48
C GLY A 114 -3.66 -7.33 -3.63
N ILE A 115 -3.84 -6.91 -4.88
CA ILE A 115 -3.38 -7.66 -6.06
C ILE A 115 -1.86 -7.89 -6.00
N TYR A 116 -1.07 -6.86 -5.72
CA TYR A 116 0.38 -6.96 -5.65
C TYR A 116 0.82 -7.90 -4.53
N ALA A 117 0.20 -7.82 -3.36
CA ALA A 117 0.49 -8.72 -2.25
C ALA A 117 0.22 -10.19 -2.62
N VAL A 118 -0.91 -10.48 -3.29
CA VAL A 118 -1.24 -11.83 -3.73
C VAL A 118 -0.30 -12.31 -4.82
N LEU A 119 -0.03 -11.49 -5.85
CA LEU A 119 0.87 -11.85 -6.95
C LEU A 119 2.29 -12.14 -6.45
N PHE A 120 2.80 -11.36 -5.49
CA PHE A 120 4.08 -11.65 -4.86
C PHE A 120 4.05 -12.95 -4.04
N ALA A 121 3.00 -13.19 -3.27
CA ALA A 121 2.90 -14.41 -2.47
C ALA A 121 2.88 -15.69 -3.31
N ILE A 122 2.33 -15.64 -4.53
CA ILE A 122 2.27 -16.80 -5.44
C ILE A 122 3.46 -16.88 -6.41
N SER A 123 4.28 -15.83 -6.53
CA SER A 123 5.37 -15.82 -7.51
C SER A 123 6.39 -16.97 -7.35
N PRO A 124 6.76 -17.43 -6.14
CA PRO A 124 7.67 -18.57 -5.98
C PRO A 124 7.11 -19.88 -6.54
N MET A 125 5.77 -20.04 -6.57
CA MET A 125 5.12 -21.23 -7.12
C MET A 125 5.26 -21.31 -8.65
N LEU A 126 5.47 -20.16 -9.30
CA LEU A 126 5.60 -20.04 -10.74
C LEU A 126 7.07 -20.15 -11.19
N GLU A 127 8.03 -19.93 -10.28
CA GLU A 127 9.46 -19.93 -10.54
C GLU A 127 9.98 -21.22 -11.23
N PRO A 128 9.56 -22.44 -10.85
CA PRO A 128 10.01 -23.67 -11.51
C PRO A 128 9.67 -23.73 -13.00
N LEU A 129 8.55 -23.13 -13.42
CA LEU A 129 8.12 -23.13 -14.83
C LEU A 129 9.00 -22.21 -15.69
N LEU A 130 9.70 -21.26 -15.08
CA LEU A 130 10.45 -20.22 -15.77
C LEU A 130 11.88 -20.64 -16.11
N ASN A 131 12.39 -21.68 -15.44
CA ASN A 131 13.74 -22.23 -15.67
C ASN A 131 13.98 -22.69 -17.12
N TYR A 132 12.91 -22.89 -17.90
CA TYR A 132 12.97 -23.29 -19.31
C TYR A 132 12.85 -22.11 -20.29
N LEU A 133 12.65 -20.88 -19.81
CA LEU A 133 12.45 -19.71 -20.65
C LEU A 133 13.77 -19.05 -21.08
N PRO A 134 13.83 -18.45 -22.28
CA PRO A 134 14.96 -17.63 -22.69
C PRO A 134 15.22 -16.45 -21.74
N HIS A 135 16.49 -16.11 -21.54
CA HIS A 135 16.96 -14.99 -20.68
C HIS A 135 16.22 -13.66 -20.86
N LYS A 136 15.74 -13.37 -22.07
CA LYS A 136 14.94 -12.17 -22.34
C LYS A 136 13.66 -12.13 -21.51
N TYR A 137 12.94 -13.25 -21.42
CA TYR A 137 11.67 -13.32 -20.68
C TYR A 137 11.90 -13.37 -19.17
N LEU A 138 12.98 -14.01 -18.74
CA LEU A 138 13.39 -14.02 -17.33
C LEU A 138 13.60 -12.61 -16.77
N TYR A 139 14.21 -11.71 -17.56
CA TYR A 139 14.36 -10.32 -17.15
C TYR A 139 13.02 -9.65 -16.83
N TYR A 140 12.04 -9.75 -17.73
CA TYR A 140 10.72 -9.13 -17.53
C TYR A 140 9.98 -9.74 -16.35
N TRP A 141 10.06 -11.06 -16.20
CA TRP A 141 9.50 -11.75 -15.04
C TRP A 141 10.06 -11.21 -13.73
N HIS A 142 11.39 -11.16 -13.59
CA HIS A 142 12.01 -10.64 -12.37
C HIS A 142 11.59 -9.20 -12.09
N ARG A 143 11.52 -8.35 -13.12
CA ARG A 143 11.04 -6.96 -12.94
C ARG A 143 9.58 -6.88 -12.47
N TRP A 144 8.72 -7.80 -12.90
CA TRP A 144 7.34 -7.86 -12.40
C TRP A 144 7.27 -8.38 -10.97
N VAL A 145 8.04 -9.40 -10.62
CA VAL A 145 8.13 -9.90 -9.23
C VAL A 145 8.65 -8.82 -8.30
N ASP A 146 9.68 -8.07 -8.71
CA ASP A 146 10.19 -6.92 -7.97
C ASP A 146 9.10 -5.86 -7.80
N ALA A 147 8.36 -5.53 -8.87
CA ALA A 147 7.23 -4.60 -8.78
C ALA A 147 6.19 -5.03 -7.75
N TRP A 148 5.83 -6.32 -7.72
CA TRP A 148 4.89 -6.85 -6.73
C TRP A 148 5.47 -6.83 -5.31
N LYS A 149 6.74 -7.19 -5.14
CA LYS A 149 7.46 -7.17 -3.85
C LYS A 149 7.47 -5.76 -3.24
N TYR A 150 8.05 -4.80 -3.96
CA TYR A 150 8.21 -3.43 -3.47
C TYR A 150 6.86 -2.69 -3.42
N GLY A 151 6.01 -2.88 -4.44
CA GLY A 151 4.71 -2.24 -4.49
C GLY A 151 3.71 -2.76 -3.45
N SER A 152 3.95 -3.93 -2.84
CA SER A 152 3.16 -4.44 -1.70
C SER A 152 3.77 -4.16 -0.33
N GLY A 153 4.97 -3.59 -0.26
CA GLY A 153 5.71 -3.39 0.99
C GLY A 153 6.25 -4.69 1.61
N ALA A 154 6.39 -5.75 0.80
CA ALA A 154 6.89 -7.04 1.26
C ALA A 154 8.41 -7.04 1.52
N ASP A 155 9.12 -6.00 1.10
CA ASP A 155 10.56 -5.80 1.32
C ASP A 155 10.92 -5.34 2.75
N HIS A 156 9.93 -5.03 3.61
CA HIS A 156 10.19 -4.41 4.91
C HIS A 156 11.10 -5.23 5.84
N SER A 157 11.04 -6.57 5.77
CA SER A 157 11.84 -7.45 6.63
C SER A 157 13.30 -7.56 6.20
N GLU A 158 13.64 -7.01 5.03
CA GLU A 158 15.00 -6.95 4.49
C GLU A 158 15.68 -5.60 4.80
N ARG A 159 14.99 -4.68 5.49
CA ARG A 159 15.49 -3.34 5.87
C ARG A 159 16.06 -3.30 7.28
#